data_AF-A0A1Y4MDW7-F1
#
_entry.id   AF-A0A1Y4MDW7-F1
#
_cell.length_a   1.000
_cell.length_b   1.000
_cell.length_c   1.000
_cell.angle_alpha   90.00
_cell.angle_beta   90.00
_cell.angle_gamma   90.00
#
_symmetry.space_group_name_H-M   'P 1'
#
loop_
_entity.id
_entity.type
_entity.pdbx_description
1 polymer ?
#
loop_
_entity_poly.entity_id
_entity_poly.type
_entity_poly.pdbx_seq_one_letter_code
_entity_poly.pdbx_strand_id
1 'polypeptide(L)'
;MSEQKHPINEVLQTTMSRIREMVDTNTVVGRPIVTADGVTIIPVSKLSFGFATGGSDFGKTPNVEKNFGGGAGAGVNVTPVAFLIVKDGSVRLLPVAPPAGDSVGRVVDLVPEMFEKVTGYIDKKTGTDKSGE
;
A
#
# COMPACT_ATOMS: atom_id res chain seq x y z
N MET A 1 18.93 -28.11 11.60
CA MET A 1 18.28 -27.04 10.80
C MET A 1 18.56 -25.75 11.54
N SER A 2 19.56 -25.00 11.08
CA SER A 2 20.03 -23.81 11.78
C SER A 2 19.10 -22.65 11.47
N GLU A 3 18.34 -22.18 12.45
CA GLU A 3 17.70 -20.86 12.39
C GLU A 3 18.80 -19.80 12.28
N GLN A 4 19.13 -19.39 11.06
CA GLN A 4 19.87 -18.15 10.88
C GLN A 4 18.91 -17.01 11.24
N LYS A 5 19.12 -16.43 12.43
CA LYS A 5 18.55 -15.15 12.85
C LYS A 5 19.09 -14.05 11.94
N HIS A 6 18.48 -13.93 10.76
CA HIS A 6 18.76 -12.87 9.83
C HIS A 6 17.92 -11.64 10.22
N PRO A 7 18.46 -10.39 10.18
CA PRO A 7 17.71 -9.19 10.54
C PRO A 7 16.38 -9.02 9.79
N ILE A 8 16.30 -9.55 8.56
CA ILE A 8 15.05 -9.59 7.77
C ILE A 8 13.93 -10.38 8.48
N ASN A 9 14.27 -11.42 9.25
CA ASN A 9 13.29 -12.25 9.94
C ASN A 9 12.62 -11.49 11.08
N GLU A 10 13.37 -10.59 11.75
CA GLU A 10 12.82 -9.72 12.80
C GLU A 10 11.86 -8.67 12.22
N VAL A 11 12.22 -8.08 11.07
CA VAL A 11 11.36 -7.15 10.34
C VAL A 11 10.07 -7.86 9.89
N LEU A 12 10.19 -9.03 9.25
CA LEU A 12 9.05 -9.83 8.80
C LEU A 12 8.15 -10.27 9.97
N GLN A 13 8.73 -10.72 11.09
CA GLN A 13 7.95 -11.08 12.28
C GLN A 13 7.20 -9.89 12.86
N THR A 14 7.86 -8.73 13.00
CA THR A 14 7.23 -7.50 13.50
C THR A 14 6.08 -7.07 12.60
N THR A 15 6.29 -7.10 11.29
CA THR A 15 5.25 -6.80 10.29
C THR A 15 4.06 -7.75 10.40
N MET A 16 4.29 -9.06 10.45
CA MET A 16 3.21 -10.05 10.55
C MET A 16 2.42 -9.94 11.86
N SER A 17 3.09 -9.61 12.97
CA SER A 17 2.42 -9.36 14.25
C SER A 17 1.48 -8.15 14.16
N ARG A 18 1.94 -7.04 13.57
CA ARG A 18 1.10 -5.84 13.36
C ARG A 18 -0.06 -6.09 12.40
N ILE A 19 0.15 -6.88 11.34
CA ILE A 19 -0.94 -7.31 10.45
C ILE A 19 -1.98 -8.07 11.23
N ARG A 20 -1.58 -9.05 12.06
CA ARG A 20 -2.52 -9.81 12.88
C ARG A 20 -3.29 -8.93 13.86
N GLU A 21 -2.64 -8.00 14.54
CA GLU A 21 -3.32 -7.04 15.42
C GLU A 21 -4.37 -6.20 14.67
N MET A 22 -4.13 -5.87 13.40
CA MET A 22 -5.07 -5.11 12.57
C MET A 22 -6.17 -5.99 11.95
N VAL A 23 -5.87 -7.27 11.66
CA VAL A 23 -6.82 -8.26 11.12
C VAL A 23 -7.71 -8.85 12.21
N ASP A 24 -7.25 -8.93 13.46
CA ASP A 24 -8.00 -9.43 14.62
C ASP A 24 -9.04 -8.43 15.17
N THR A 25 -9.27 -7.36 14.42
CA THR A 25 -10.33 -6.41 14.74
C THR A 25 -11.23 -6.26 13.53
N ASN A 26 -12.49 -6.52 13.77
CA ASN A 26 -13.64 -6.17 12.95
C ASN A 26 -13.78 -4.63 12.76
N THR A 27 -12.69 -3.87 12.65
CA THR A 27 -12.56 -2.40 12.50
C THR A 27 -13.05 -1.88 11.15
N VAL A 28 -13.69 -2.76 10.38
CA VAL A 28 -14.50 -2.38 9.22
C VAL A 28 -15.75 -1.63 9.66
N VAL A 29 -16.22 -1.84 10.88
CA VAL A 29 -17.40 -1.17 11.45
C VAL A 29 -16.96 -0.03 12.35
N GLY A 30 -17.21 1.21 11.92
CA GLY A 30 -16.91 2.40 12.71
C GLY A 30 -17.93 2.64 13.82
N ARG A 31 -17.65 3.62 14.68
CA ARG A 31 -18.53 3.97 15.82
C ARG A 31 -19.92 4.39 15.34
N PRO A 32 -21.01 3.90 15.99
CA PRO A 32 -22.35 4.36 15.70
C PRO A 32 -22.51 5.87 15.94
N ILE A 33 -23.17 6.54 15.01
CA ILE A 33 -23.54 7.95 15.09
C ILE A 33 -25.06 8.00 15.27
N VAL A 34 -25.53 8.48 16.42
CA VAL A 34 -26.97 8.57 16.73
C VAL A 34 -27.42 10.00 16.52
N THR A 35 -28.44 10.21 15.68
CA THR A 35 -29.05 11.53 15.48
C THR A 35 -30.10 11.81 16.56
N ALA A 36 -30.46 13.09 16.75
CA ALA A 36 -31.50 13.49 17.70
C ALA A 36 -32.87 12.83 17.41
N ASP A 37 -33.11 12.44 16.15
CA ASP A 37 -34.33 11.78 15.69
C ASP A 37 -34.32 10.25 15.88
N GLY A 38 -33.34 9.72 16.62
CA GLY A 38 -33.24 8.29 16.92
C GLY A 38 -32.69 7.42 15.77
N VAL A 39 -32.13 8.03 14.72
CA VAL A 39 -31.49 7.29 13.63
C VAL A 39 -30.07 6.93 14.03
N THR A 40 -29.71 5.65 13.93
CA THR A 40 -28.34 5.19 14.14
C THR A 40 -27.66 4.93 12.80
N ILE A 41 -26.52 5.58 12.57
CA ILE A 41 -25.73 5.46 11.36
C ILE A 41 -24.40 4.81 11.72
N ILE A 42 -24.08 3.68 11.09
CA ILE A 42 -22.85 2.92 11.33
C ILE A 42 -22.04 2.92 10.04
N PRO A 43 -20.89 3.61 9.98
CA PRO A 43 -20.04 3.61 8.81
C PRO A 43 -19.31 2.27 8.66
N VAL A 44 -19.23 1.77 7.43
CA VAL A 44 -18.58 0.52 7.06
C VAL A 44 -17.47 0.81 6.06
N SER A 45 -16.22 0.47 6.40
CA SER A 45 -15.03 0.76 5.61
C SER A 45 -14.16 -0.47 5.40
N LYS A 46 -13.72 -0.72 4.16
CA LYS A 46 -12.72 -1.73 3.84
C LYS A 46 -11.33 -1.21 4.17
N LEU A 47 -10.56 -1.98 4.93
CA LEU A 47 -9.15 -1.72 5.19
C LEU A 47 -8.31 -2.66 4.32
N SER A 48 -7.32 -2.12 3.63
CA SER A 48 -6.32 -2.89 2.90
C SER A 48 -4.94 -2.50 3.40
N PHE A 49 -4.09 -3.49 3.68
CA PHE A 49 -2.73 -3.28 4.16
C PHE A 49 -1.75 -3.87 3.16
N GLY A 50 -0.66 -3.15 2.87
CA GLY A 50 0.41 -3.60 2.01
C GLY A 50 1.74 -3.40 2.71
N PHE A 51 2.64 -4.38 2.60
CA PHE A 51 3.97 -4.31 3.20
C PHE A 51 4.98 -4.79 2.17
N ALA A 52 6.11 -4.11 2.12
CA ALA A 52 7.23 -4.47 1.27
C ALA A 52 8.50 -4.38 2.10
N THR A 53 9.32 -5.41 2.04
CA THR A 53 10.62 -5.47 2.73
C THR A 53 11.65 -5.99 1.76
N GLY A 54 12.87 -5.45 1.80
CA GLY A 54 13.95 -5.92 0.97
C GLY A 54 15.30 -5.54 1.58
N GLY A 55 16.32 -6.35 1.33
CA GLY A 55 17.67 -6.04 1.79
C GLY A 55 18.67 -7.00 1.19
N SER A 56 19.94 -6.62 1.29
CA SER A 56 21.06 -7.43 0.85
C SER A 56 22.24 -7.29 1.80
N ASP A 57 23.05 -8.33 1.84
CA ASP A 57 24.33 -8.30 2.52
C ASP A 57 25.39 -7.61 1.66
N PHE A 58 26.19 -6.77 2.28
CA PHE A 58 27.30 -6.06 1.67
C PHE A 58 28.61 -6.46 2.34
N GLY A 59 29.62 -6.78 1.53
CA GLY A 59 30.94 -7.23 1.97
C GLY A 59 31.45 -8.40 1.12
N LYS A 60 32.58 -8.22 0.44
CA LYS A 60 33.17 -9.21 -0.48
C LYS A 60 34.23 -10.11 0.17
N THR A 61 34.62 -9.80 1.41
CA THR A 61 35.74 -10.48 2.08
C THR A 61 35.27 -11.75 2.77
N PRO A 62 35.81 -12.94 2.43
CA PRO A 62 35.57 -14.15 3.20
C PRO A 62 36.14 -13.97 4.62
N ASN A 63 35.41 -14.42 5.63
CA ASN A 63 35.71 -14.32 7.08
C ASN A 63 35.59 -12.92 7.74
N VAL A 64 34.94 -11.95 7.09
CA VAL A 64 34.49 -10.71 7.76
C VAL A 64 32.97 -10.74 7.87
N GLU A 65 32.41 -10.34 9.03
CA GLU A 65 30.96 -10.20 9.19
C GLU A 65 30.40 -9.30 8.07
N LYS A 66 29.43 -9.82 7.32
CA LYS A 66 28.77 -9.07 6.26
C LYS A 66 27.83 -8.06 6.90
N ASN A 67 27.89 -6.81 6.43
CA ASN A 67 26.97 -5.79 6.87
C ASN A 67 25.65 -5.96 6.10
N PHE A 68 24.54 -6.10 6.81
CA PHE A 68 23.22 -6.14 6.20
C PHE A 68 22.71 -4.71 5.95
N GLY A 69 22.30 -4.42 4.72
CA GLY A 69 21.56 -3.21 4.38
C GLY A 69 20.17 -3.58 3.88
N GLY A 70 19.13 -3.12 4.58
CA GLY A 70 17.74 -3.40 4.22
C GLY A 70 16.82 -2.21 4.46
N GLY A 71 15.65 -2.28 3.84
CA GLY A 71 14.58 -1.31 3.96
C GLY A 71 13.23 -2.02 4.02
N ALA A 72 12.27 -1.36 4.64
CA ALA A 72 10.89 -1.81 4.74
C ALA A 72 9.94 -0.63 4.53
N GLY A 73 8.77 -0.91 3.98
CA GLY A 73 7.68 0.03 3.79
C GLY A 73 6.35 -0.65 4.09
N ALA A 74 5.40 0.14 4.59
CA ALA A 74 4.04 -0.29 4.85
C ALA A 74 3.07 0.78 4.33
N GLY A 75 1.92 0.35 3.84
CA GLY A 75 0.84 1.20 3.39
C GLY A 75 -0.49 0.70 3.93
N VAL A 76 -1.36 1.63 4.31
CA VAL A 76 -2.73 1.35 4.72
C VAL A 76 -3.66 2.13 3.80
N ASN A 77 -4.65 1.46 3.23
CA ASN A 77 -5.71 2.08 2.47
C ASN A 77 -7.04 1.84 3.19
N VAL A 78 -7.79 2.93 3.39
CA VAL A 78 -9.11 2.91 4.01
C VAL A 78 -10.12 3.34 2.97
N THR A 79 -11.03 2.45 2.60
CA THR A 79 -12.05 2.71 1.57
C THR A 79 -13.43 2.63 2.21
N PRO A 80 -14.18 3.74 2.32
CA PRO A 80 -15.56 3.69 2.79
C PRO A 80 -16.41 2.90 1.78
N VAL A 81 -17.18 1.93 2.27
CA VAL A 81 -17.99 1.02 1.45
C VAL A 81 -19.47 1.33 1.58
N ALA A 82 -19.96 1.59 2.80
CA ALA A 82 -21.37 1.83 3.04
C ALA A 82 -21.64 2.52 4.38
N PHE A 83 -22.87 2.97 4.56
CA PHE A 83 -23.46 3.34 5.84
C PHE A 83 -24.62 2.40 6.15
N LEU A 84 -24.61 1.78 7.32
CA LEU A 84 -25.74 1.02 7.84
C LEU A 84 -26.62 1.95 8.68
N ILE A 85 -27.85 2.15 8.25
CA ILE A 85 -28.83 3.03 8.87
C ILE A 85 -29.85 2.17 9.60
N VAL A 86 -30.01 2.39 10.90
CA VAL A 86 -30.99 1.72 11.74
C VAL A 86 -31.96 2.76 12.29
N LYS A 87 -33.25 2.58 12.05
CA LYS A 87 -34.32 3.43 12.58
C LYS A 87 -35.57 2.59 12.82
N ASP A 88 -36.18 2.70 13.99
CA ASP A 88 -37.47 2.05 14.33
C ASP A 88 -37.49 0.54 14.02
N GLY A 89 -36.37 -0.16 14.31
CA GLY A 89 -36.21 -1.59 14.02
C GLY A 89 -35.96 -1.94 12.54
N SER A 90 -36.02 -0.97 11.64
CA SER A 90 -35.67 -1.13 10.22
C SER A 90 -34.18 -0.88 10.00
N VAL A 91 -33.55 -1.75 9.21
CA VAL A 91 -32.14 -1.66 8.83
C VAL A 91 -32.02 -1.44 7.33
N ARG A 92 -31.26 -0.42 6.92
CA ARG A 92 -30.96 -0.11 5.51
C ARG A 92 -29.46 0.07 5.31
N LEU A 93 -28.90 -0.60 4.32
CA LEU A 93 -27.51 -0.39 3.92
C LEU A 93 -27.48 0.58 2.74
N LEU A 94 -26.69 1.66 2.88
CA LEU A 94 -26.54 2.70 1.88
C LEU A 94 -25.09 2.67 1.37
N PRO A 95 -24.84 2.12 0.17
CA PRO A 95 -23.49 2.00 -0.36
C PRO A 95 -22.91 3.38 -0.70
N VAL A 96 -21.63 3.56 -0.45
CA VAL A 96 -20.87 4.71 -0.94
C VAL A 96 -20.46 4.39 -2.36
N ALA A 97 -20.98 5.14 -3.33
CA ALA A 97 -20.54 5.00 -4.72
C ALA A 97 -19.03 5.29 -4.78
N PRO A 98 -18.23 4.49 -5.52
CA PRO A 98 -16.86 4.87 -5.81
C PRO A 98 -16.84 6.29 -6.40
N PRO A 99 -15.89 7.16 -6.01
CA PRO A 99 -15.73 8.46 -6.65
C PRO A 99 -15.71 8.28 -8.17
N ALA A 100 -16.42 9.13 -8.90
CA ALA A 100 -16.39 9.17 -10.36
C ALA A 100 -14.98 9.58 -10.83
N GLY A 101 -14.07 8.61 -10.94
CA GLY A 101 -12.65 8.86 -11.16
C GLY A 101 -11.81 7.64 -10.84
N ASP A 102 -12.24 6.48 -11.35
CA ASP A 102 -11.50 5.22 -11.27
C ASP A 102 -10.05 5.48 -11.68
N SER A 103 -9.13 5.30 -10.72
CA SER A 103 -7.69 5.58 -10.86
C SER A 103 -7.05 4.83 -12.03
N VAL A 104 -7.71 3.79 -12.53
CA VAL A 104 -7.36 3.03 -13.72
C VAL A 104 -7.33 3.90 -14.98
N GLY A 105 -8.25 4.86 -15.11
CA GLY A 105 -8.26 5.79 -16.26
C GLY A 105 -7.00 6.66 -16.31
N ARG A 106 -6.53 7.16 -15.16
CA ARG A 106 -5.34 8.01 -15.08
C ARG A 106 -4.04 7.25 -15.37
N VAL A 107 -3.94 5.96 -15.03
CA VAL A 107 -2.74 5.17 -15.32
C VAL A 107 -2.59 4.97 -16.83
N VAL A 108 -3.68 4.78 -17.57
CA VAL A 108 -3.67 4.68 -19.03
C VAL A 108 -3.23 6.01 -19.67
N ASP A 109 -3.66 7.14 -19.10
CA ASP A 109 -3.28 8.48 -19.58
C ASP A 109 -1.81 8.84 -19.30
N LEU A 110 -1.19 8.25 -18.27
CA LEU A 110 0.19 8.54 -17.86
C LEU A 110 1.26 7.71 -18.59
N VAL A 111 0.90 6.57 -19.18
CA VAL A 111 1.84 5.69 -19.90
C VAL A 111 2.46 6.37 -21.14
N PRO A 112 1.69 7.10 -21.98
CA PRO A 112 2.24 7.78 -23.16
C PRO A 112 3.30 8.84 -22.80
N GLU A 113 3.03 9.73 -21.84
CA GLU A 113 3.93 10.84 -21.49
C GLU A 113 5.25 10.37 -20.85
N MET A 114 5.24 9.23 -20.17
CA MET A 114 6.43 8.66 -19.54
C MET A 114 7.32 7.98 -20.58
N PHE A 115 6.74 7.37 -21.61
CA PHE A 115 7.49 6.74 -22.71
C PHE A 115 8.27 7.79 -23.51
N GLU A 116 7.66 8.93 -23.82
CA GLU A 116 8.31 10.05 -24.54
C GLU A 116 9.47 10.69 -23.76
N LYS A 117 9.35 10.79 -22.43
CA LYS A 117 10.45 11.27 -21.59
C LYS A 117 11.63 10.31 -21.59
N VAL A 118 11.37 9.00 -21.51
CA VAL A 118 12.44 7.98 -21.48
C VAL A 118 13.17 7.90 -22.81
N THR A 119 12.47 7.97 -23.95
CA THR A 119 13.11 8.00 -25.28
C THR A 119 13.91 9.27 -25.50
N GLY A 120 13.40 10.45 -25.08
CA GLY A 120 14.11 11.72 -25.19
C GLY A 120 15.42 11.80 -24.39
N TYR A 121 15.53 11.07 -23.27
CA TYR A 121 16.79 10.96 -22.51
C TYR A 121 17.77 9.94 -23.09
N ILE A 122 17.28 8.91 -23.79
CA ILE A 122 18.11 7.89 -24.43
C ILE A 122 18.72 8.41 -25.73
N ASP A 123 17.93 9.09 -26.57
CA ASP A 123 18.43 9.70 -27.81
C ASP A 123 19.44 10.83 -27.54
N LYS A 124 19.27 11.56 -26.43
CA LYS A 124 20.23 12.59 -26.01
C LYS A 124 21.57 12.03 -25.52
N LYS A 125 21.64 10.73 -25.19
CA LYS A 125 22.90 10.04 -24.78
C LYS A 125 23.58 9.29 -25.93
N THR A 126 22.89 8.96 -27.02
CA THR A 126 23.46 8.26 -28.17
C THR A 126 23.90 9.18 -29.32
N GLY A 127 23.56 10.47 -29.27
CA GLY A 127 23.84 11.45 -30.33
C GLY A 127 25.13 12.28 -30.24
N THR A 128 26.10 11.98 -29.36
CA THR A 128 27.30 12.84 -29.18
C THR A 128 28.64 12.18 -29.53
N ASP A 129 28.67 11.15 -30.38
CA ASP A 129 29.93 10.57 -30.88
C ASP A 129 29.86 10.24 -32.38
N LYS A 130 29.53 11.21 -33.25
CA LYS A 130 29.89 11.20 -34.68
C LYS A 130 30.06 12.62 -35.23
N SER A 131 31.15 13.28 -34.86
CA SER A 131 31.69 14.43 -35.59
C SER A 131 33.18 14.57 -35.27
N GLY A 132 34.02 14.05 -36.17
CA GLY A 132 35.48 14.20 -36.12
C GLY A 132 36.22 12.89 -36.35
N GLU A 133 36.34 12.45 -37.61
CA GLU A 133 37.57 12.54 -38.41
C GLU A 133 37.25 12.15 -39.87
#